data_AF-A0A7M2WVK3-F1
#
_entry.id   AF-A0A7M2WVK3-F1
#
_cell.length_a   1.000
_cell.length_b   1.000
_cell.length_c   1.000
_cell.angle_alpha   90.00
_cell.angle_beta   90.00
_cell.angle_gamma   90.00
#
_symmetry.space_group_name_H-M   'P 1'
#
loop_
_entity.id
_entity.type
_entity.pdbx_description
1 polymer ?
#
loop_
_entity_poly.entity_id
_entity_poly.type
_entity_poly.pdbx_seq_one_letter_code
_entity_poly.pdbx_strand_id
1 'polypeptide(L)'
;MEYTGPILALLTSAAGWYYLFYSKAAVRLAQIEAQDLNRRRSRLRRVGGGVMFVLGIGLYVGFRAADTDNDPLRFVVVWLLNMTLMATLVVFALIDVRLTSRLRKRLRSRDSADAPTTRNDPGQPPAANE
;
A
#
# COMPACT_ATOMS: atom_id res chain seq x y z
N MET A 1 -12.81 8.24 28.83
CA MET A 1 -12.43 7.83 27.46
C MET A 1 -12.15 9.02 26.53
N GLU A 2 -11.88 10.23 27.07
CA GLU A 2 -11.75 11.50 26.32
C GLU A 2 -10.61 11.54 25.29
N TYR A 3 -9.52 10.81 25.51
CA TYR A 3 -8.32 10.93 24.69
C TYR A 3 -8.27 10.01 23.46
N THR A 4 -9.24 9.10 23.30
CA THR A 4 -9.19 8.06 22.25
C THR A 4 -9.19 8.62 20.83
N GLY A 5 -10.03 9.63 20.56
CA GLY A 5 -10.09 10.31 19.26
C GLY A 5 -8.78 11.01 18.88
N PRO A 6 -8.26 11.93 19.72
CA PRO A 6 -6.97 12.57 19.47
C PRO A 6 -5.80 11.60 19.33
N ILE A 7 -5.75 10.52 20.13
CA ILE A 7 -4.72 9.47 20.01
C ILE A 7 -4.81 8.80 18.63
N LEU A 8 -6.02 8.42 18.17
CA LEU A 8 -6.21 7.84 16.85
C LEU A 8 -5.77 8.80 15.73
N ALA A 9 -6.11 10.08 15.84
CA ALA A 9 -5.73 11.10 14.89
C ALA A 9 -4.19 11.25 14.81
N LEU A 10 -3.52 11.28 15.96
CA LEU A 10 -2.06 11.32 16.04
C LEU A 10 -1.40 10.08 15.45
N LEU A 11 -1.89 8.88 15.77
CA LEU A 11 -1.39 7.63 15.21
C LEU A 11 -1.56 7.59 13.69
N THR A 12 -2.71 8.05 13.18
CA THR A 12 -3.01 8.11 11.74
C THR A 12 -2.05 9.07 11.04
N SER A 13 -1.83 10.27 11.61
CA SER A 13 -0.87 11.24 11.09
C SER A 13 0.56 10.70 11.12
N ALA A 14 0.99 10.09 12.24
CA ALA A 14 2.33 9.52 12.38
C ALA A 14 2.57 8.39 11.36
N ALA A 15 1.57 7.54 11.12
CA ALA A 15 1.63 6.51 10.08
C ALA A 15 1.78 7.13 8.69
N GLY A 16 0.93 8.10 8.34
CA GLY A 16 1.00 8.81 7.05
C GLY A 16 2.35 9.49 6.80
N TRP A 17 2.87 10.17 7.83
CA TRP A 17 4.20 10.77 7.82
C TRP A 17 5.30 9.73 7.55
N TYR A 18 5.27 8.60 8.25
CA TYR A 18 6.22 7.52 8.03
C TYR A 18 6.20 7.02 6.57
N TYR A 19 5.02 6.87 5.97
CA TYR A 19 4.89 6.46 4.57
C TYR A 19 5.43 7.51 3.57
N LEU A 20 5.28 8.80 3.87
CA LEU A 20 5.80 9.91 3.06
C LEU A 20 7.34 9.91 3.02
N PHE A 21 7.98 9.86 4.18
CA PHE A 21 9.42 10.08 4.31
C PHE A 21 10.26 8.80 4.32
N TYR A 22 9.73 7.71 4.87
CA TYR A 22 10.50 6.49 5.16
C TYR A 22 10.20 5.30 4.25
N SER A 23 9.44 5.47 3.17
CA SER A 23 9.25 4.40 2.16
C SER A 23 10.57 4.08 1.44
N LYS A 24 11.45 3.33 2.10
CA LYS A 24 12.77 2.83 1.66
C LYS A 24 12.69 1.65 0.69
N ALA A 25 11.50 1.28 0.22
CA ALA A 25 11.32 0.15 -0.71
C ALA A 25 12.02 0.37 -2.07
N ALA A 26 12.26 1.63 -2.47
CA ALA A 26 12.93 1.96 -3.72
C ALA A 26 14.42 1.56 -3.76
N VAL A 27 15.09 1.48 -2.60
CA VAL A 27 16.55 1.28 -2.54
C VAL A 27 16.94 -0.20 -2.63
N ARG A 28 16.10 -1.13 -2.15
CA ARG A 28 16.46 -2.56 -2.06
C ARG A 28 16.12 -3.41 -3.29
N LEU A 29 15.29 -2.93 -4.21
CA LEU A 29 14.82 -3.72 -5.38
C LEU A 29 15.37 -3.23 -6.72
N ALA A 30 16.20 -2.18 -6.73
CA ALA A 30 16.73 -1.59 -7.96
C ALA A 30 17.71 -2.49 -8.72
N GLN A 31 18.20 -3.58 -8.11
CA GLN A 31 19.24 -4.43 -8.69
C GLN A 31 18.73 -5.59 -9.57
N ILE A 32 17.43 -5.94 -9.57
CA ILE A 32 16.99 -7.22 -10.18
C ILE A 32 15.80 -7.13 -11.16
N GLU A 33 14.85 -6.18 -11.08
CA GLU A 33 13.78 -6.11 -12.10
C GLU A 33 13.01 -4.76 -12.18
N ALA A 34 12.55 -4.42 -13.40
CA ALA A 34 11.68 -3.31 -13.84
C ALA A 34 11.56 -2.10 -12.89
N GLN A 35 12.55 -1.19 -12.95
CA GLN A 35 12.59 0.07 -12.19
C GLN A 35 11.30 0.89 -12.26
N ASP A 36 10.59 0.87 -13.37
CA ASP A 36 9.37 1.66 -13.58
C ASP A 36 8.19 1.22 -12.72
N LEU A 37 8.01 -0.10 -12.53
CA LEU A 37 6.94 -0.61 -11.67
C LEU A 37 7.21 -0.29 -10.20
N ASN A 38 8.46 -0.40 -9.78
CA ASN A 38 8.86 -0.06 -8.41
C ASN A 38 8.71 1.44 -8.13
N ARG A 39 9.08 2.30 -9.10
CA ARG A 39 8.88 3.76 -9.01
C ARG A 39 7.41 4.13 -8.87
N ARG A 40 6.52 3.54 -9.68
CA ARG A 40 5.07 3.78 -9.60
C ARG A 40 4.51 3.37 -8.25
N ARG A 41 4.92 2.21 -7.73
CA ARG A 41 4.48 1.71 -6.41
C ARG A 41 4.97 2.62 -5.27
N SER A 42 6.22 3.05 -5.32
CA SER A 42 6.79 3.98 -4.34
C SER A 42 6.05 5.31 -4.33
N ARG A 43 5.77 5.87 -5.52
CA ARG A 43 4.99 7.12 -5.64
C ARG A 43 3.57 6.95 -5.12
N LEU A 44 2.90 5.83 -5.42
CA LEU A 44 1.55 5.55 -4.92
C LEU A 44 1.53 5.45 -3.38
N ARG A 45 2.52 4.80 -2.77
CA ARG A 45 2.65 4.71 -1.30
C ARG A 45 2.94 6.07 -0.65
N ARG A 46 3.76 6.91 -1.27
CA ARG A 46 4.02 8.27 -0.78
C ARG A 46 2.79 9.16 -0.87
N VAL A 47 2.07 9.13 -2.00
CA VAL A 47 0.82 9.87 -2.16
C VAL A 47 -0.23 9.37 -1.18
N GLY A 48 -0.37 8.05 -1.02
CA GLY A 48 -1.25 7.45 0.00
C GLY A 48 -0.88 7.85 1.43
N GLY A 49 0.42 7.88 1.76
CA GLY A 49 0.92 8.39 3.04
C GLY A 49 0.57 9.86 3.28
N GLY A 50 0.67 10.69 2.24
CA GLY A 50 0.22 12.09 2.30
C GLY A 50 -1.27 12.23 2.57
N VAL A 51 -2.10 11.43 1.90
CA VAL A 51 -3.54 11.42 2.17
C VAL A 51 -3.84 10.92 3.59
N MET A 52 -3.13 9.91 4.10
CA MET A 52 -3.27 9.46 5.50
C MET A 52 -2.87 10.55 6.49
N PHE A 53 -1.81 11.31 6.19
CA PHE A 53 -1.38 12.42 7.04
C PHE A 53 -2.44 13.52 7.11
N VAL A 54 -2.97 13.95 5.96
CA VAL A 54 -4.05 14.94 5.90
C VAL A 54 -5.32 14.43 6.58
N LEU A 55 -5.65 13.14 6.42
CA LEU A 55 -6.78 12.51 7.12
C LEU A 55 -6.60 12.56 8.64
N GLY A 56 -5.39 12.30 9.16
CA GLY A 56 -5.12 12.39 10.60
C GLY A 56 -5.34 13.81 11.15
N ILE A 57 -4.93 14.85 10.41
CA ILE A 57 -5.24 16.25 10.76
C ILE A 57 -6.77 16.49 10.72
N GLY A 58 -7.44 16.03 9.66
CA GLY A 58 -8.89 16.16 9.50
C GLY A 58 -9.69 15.45 10.60
N LEU A 59 -9.23 14.29 11.07
CA LEU A 59 -9.79 13.59 12.22
C LEU A 59 -9.59 14.37 13.51
N TYR A 60 -8.40 14.93 13.75
CA TYR A 60 -8.16 15.77 14.93
C TYR A 60 -9.09 16.99 14.97
N VAL A 61 -9.24 17.68 13.83
CA VAL A 61 -10.17 18.81 13.68
C VAL A 61 -11.61 18.35 13.88
N GLY A 62 -12.00 17.21 13.29
CA GLY A 62 -13.35 16.65 13.43
C GLY A 62 -13.71 16.32 14.88
N PHE A 63 -12.79 15.71 15.63
CA PHE A 63 -13.01 15.41 17.05
C PHE A 63 -13.08 16.67 17.92
N ARG A 64 -12.32 17.72 17.60
CA ARG A 64 -12.41 19.03 18.27
C ARG A 64 -13.67 19.82 17.89
N ALA A 65 -14.13 19.71 16.64
CA ALA A 65 -15.30 20.40 16.13
C ALA A 65 -16.63 19.76 16.60
N ALA A 66 -16.60 18.47 16.95
CA ALA A 66 -17.76 17.75 17.47
C ALA A 66 -18.26 18.28 18.84
N ASP A 67 -17.41 19.00 19.57
CA ASP A 67 -17.71 19.50 20.92
C ASP A 67 -18.44 20.86 20.93
N THR A 68 -18.79 21.41 19.76
CA THR A 68 -19.31 22.77 19.65
C THR A 68 -20.72 22.80 19.06
N ASP A 69 -21.71 23.00 19.92
CA ASP A 69 -23.16 23.19 19.64
C ASP A 69 -23.51 24.30 18.63
N ASN A 70 -22.53 24.99 18.04
CA ASN A 70 -22.73 26.27 17.36
C ASN A 70 -22.65 26.23 15.82
N ASP A 71 -22.33 25.11 15.17
CA ASP A 71 -22.32 25.07 13.68
C ASP A 71 -22.46 23.66 13.07
N PRO A 72 -23.68 23.15 12.83
CA PRO A 72 -23.91 21.83 12.25
C PRO A 72 -23.37 21.70 10.82
N LEU A 73 -23.26 22.80 10.08
CA LEU A 73 -22.73 22.78 8.71
C LEU A 73 -21.23 22.45 8.73
N ARG A 74 -20.45 23.07 9.62
CA ARG A 74 -19.02 22.77 9.78
C ARG A 74 -18.78 21.31 10.13
N PHE A 75 -19.58 20.76 11.04
CA PHE A 75 -19.53 19.35 11.40
C PHE A 75 -19.71 18.46 10.14
N VAL A 76 -20.78 18.68 9.38
CA VAL A 76 -21.06 17.89 8.17
C VAL A 76 -19.94 18.03 7.14
N VAL A 77 -19.44 19.24 6.89
CA VAL A 77 -18.36 19.48 5.91
C VAL A 77 -17.07 18.75 6.31
N VAL A 78 -16.66 18.83 7.58
CA VAL A 78 -15.43 18.16 8.05
C VAL A 78 -15.55 16.64 7.93
N TRP A 79 -16.69 16.07 8.30
CA TRP A 79 -16.91 14.63 8.19
C TRP A 79 -17.02 14.15 6.73
N LEU A 80 -17.69 14.90 5.85
CA LEU A 80 -17.72 14.61 4.41
C LEU A 80 -16.31 14.63 3.81
N LEU A 81 -15.48 15.59 4.22
CA LEU A 81 -14.08 15.66 3.77
C LEU A 81 -13.28 14.46 4.27
N ASN A 82 -13.43 14.07 5.55
CA ASN A 82 -12.78 12.88 6.10
C ASN A 82 -13.22 11.59 5.38
N MET A 83 -14.52 11.44 5.08
CA MET A 83 -15.04 10.29 4.31
C MET A 83 -14.47 10.26 2.89
N THR A 84 -14.35 11.42 2.25
CA THR A 84 -13.75 11.55 0.91
C THR A 84 -12.27 11.17 0.92
N LEU A 85 -11.52 11.62 1.93
CA LEU A 85 -10.11 11.22 2.11
C LEU A 85 -9.98 9.71 2.35
N MET A 86 -10.86 9.13 3.17
CA MET A 86 -10.88 7.70 3.45
C MET A 86 -11.21 6.88 2.18
N ALA A 87 -12.19 7.30 1.40
CA ALA A 87 -12.50 6.68 0.11
C ALA A 87 -11.31 6.75 -0.86
N THR A 88 -10.61 7.89 -0.88
CA THR A 88 -9.38 8.07 -1.68
C THR A 88 -8.28 7.08 -1.25
N LEU A 89 -8.09 6.87 0.05
CA LEU A 89 -7.14 5.87 0.56
C LEU A 89 -7.50 4.45 0.13
N VAL A 90 -8.79 4.09 0.19
CA VAL A 90 -9.26 2.77 -0.26
C VAL A 90 -8.96 2.58 -1.75
N VAL A 91 -9.22 3.60 -2.59
CA VAL A 91 -8.90 3.55 -4.02
C VAL A 91 -7.39 3.34 -4.23
N PHE A 92 -6.53 4.08 -3.51
CA PHE A 92 -5.08 3.87 -3.61
C PHE A 92 -4.64 2.49 -3.13
N ALA A 93 -5.24 1.96 -2.07
CA ALA A 93 -4.97 0.62 -1.56
C ALA A 93 -5.35 -0.45 -2.61
N LEU A 94 -6.50 -0.31 -3.25
CA LEU A 94 -6.94 -1.22 -4.32
C LEU A 94 -5.99 -1.18 -5.53
N ILE A 95 -5.49 0.00 -5.90
CA ILE A 95 -4.50 0.13 -6.97
C ILE A 95 -3.18 -0.56 -6.58
N ASP A 96 -2.69 -0.40 -5.34
CA ASP A 96 -1.48 -1.09 -4.86
C ASP A 96 -1.65 -2.62 -4.89
N VAL A 97 -2.81 -3.12 -4.45
CA VAL A 97 -3.15 -4.56 -4.51
C VAL A 97 -3.21 -5.06 -5.95
N ARG A 98 -3.81 -4.30 -6.88
CA ARG A 98 -3.89 -4.68 -8.29
C ARG A 98 -2.50 -4.74 -8.94
N LEU A 99 -1.63 -3.76 -8.65
CA LEU A 99 -0.25 -3.74 -9.13
C LEU A 99 0.55 -4.93 -8.57
N THR A 100 0.44 -5.20 -7.28
CA THR A 100 1.11 -6.33 -6.62
C THR A 100 0.64 -7.67 -7.16
N SER A 101 -0.67 -7.82 -7.41
CA SER A 101 -1.26 -9.05 -7.97
C SER A 101 -0.79 -9.29 -9.41
N ARG A 102 -0.69 -8.24 -10.23
CA ARG A 102 -0.15 -8.34 -11.60
C ARG A 102 1.31 -8.79 -11.60
N LEU A 103 2.12 -8.30 -10.68
CA LEU A 103 3.51 -8.72 -10.53
C LEU A 103 3.60 -10.20 -10.13
N ARG A 104 2.82 -10.64 -9.12
CA ARG A 104 2.78 -12.04 -8.70
C ARG A 104 2.37 -13.00 -9.82
N LYS A 105 1.42 -12.60 -10.67
CA LYS A 105 1.02 -13.40 -11.85
C LYS A 105 2.17 -13.56 -12.84
N ARG A 106 2.92 -12.49 -13.13
CA ARG A 106 4.07 -12.53 -14.06
C ARG A 106 5.20 -13.43 -13.54
N LEU A 107 5.51 -13.35 -12.25
CA LEU A 107 6.52 -14.20 -11.62
C LEU A 107 6.15 -15.68 -11.71
N ARG A 108 4.89 -16.04 -11.39
CA ARG A 108 4.41 -17.44 -11.52
C ARG A 108 4.48 -17.98 -12.96
N SER A 109 4.16 -17.15 -13.95
CA SER A 109 4.26 -17.55 -15.36
C SER A 109 5.71 -17.78 -15.81
N ARG A 110 6.67 -17.03 -15.25
CA ARG A 110 8.09 -17.19 -15.56
C ARG A 110 8.66 -18.47 -14.93
N ASP A 111 8.36 -18.72 -13.66
CA ASP A 111 8.75 -19.97 -12.97
C ASP A 111 8.20 -21.23 -13.65
N SER A 112 7.00 -21.14 -14.26
CA SER A 112 6.40 -22.25 -15.00
C SER A 112 7.02 -22.47 -16.38
N ALA A 113 7.62 -21.44 -16.97
CA ALA A 113 8.30 -21.53 -18.26
C ALA A 113 9.76 -22.01 -18.12
N ASP A 114 10.41 -21.64 -17.00
CA ASP A 114 11.76 -22.12 -16.64
C ASP A 114 11.72 -23.44 -15.85
N ALA A 115 10.53 -23.98 -15.55
CA ALA A 115 10.39 -25.30 -14.97
C ALA A 115 11.10 -26.28 -15.91
N PRO A 116 12.22 -26.91 -15.49
CA PRO A 116 13.01 -27.74 -16.36
C PRO A 116 12.08 -28.79 -16.88
N THR A 117 11.94 -28.84 -18.20
CA THR A 117 11.41 -30.02 -18.85
C THR A 117 12.35 -31.12 -18.39
N THR A 118 11.97 -31.81 -17.33
CA THR A 118 12.47 -33.14 -16.98
C THR A 118 11.98 -33.99 -18.12
N ARG A 119 12.67 -33.81 -19.25
CA ARG A 119 12.72 -34.68 -20.39
C ARG A 119 13.23 -35.95 -19.77
N ASN A 120 12.29 -36.76 -19.33
CA ASN A 120 12.44 -38.20 -19.35
C ASN A 120 12.87 -38.49 -20.77
N ASP A 121 14.19 -38.49 -21.04
CA ASP A 121 14.72 -39.16 -22.21
C ASP A 121 14.53 -40.64 -21.91
N PRO A 122 13.57 -41.34 -22.55
CA PRO A 122 13.32 -42.76 -22.32
C PRO A 122 14.46 -43.65 -22.86
N GLY A 123 15.64 -43.08 -23.09
CA GLY A 123 16.76 -43.70 -23.77
C GLY A 123 18.08 -43.67 -23.00
N GLN A 124 18.09 -43.38 -21.69
CA GLN A 124 19.30 -43.55 -20.89
C GLN A 124 19.37 -45.00 -20.41
N PRO A 125 20.19 -45.89 -21.02
CA PRO A 125 20.35 -47.25 -20.55
C PRO A 125 20.97 -47.26 -19.15
N PRO A 126 20.62 -48.26 -18.32
CA PRO A 126 21.21 -48.41 -16.99
C PRO A 126 22.73 -48.52 -17.14
N ALA A 127 23.46 -47.69 -16.38
CA ALA A 127 24.90 -47.77 -16.29
C ALA A 127 25.28 -49.20 -15.86
N ALA A 128 25.98 -49.91 -16.74
CA ALA A 128 26.54 -51.21 -16.43
C ALA A 128 27.65 -50.99 -15.41
N ASN A 129 27.47 -51.56 -14.22
CA ASN A 129 28.48 -51.59 -13.19
C ASN A 129 29.49 -52.68 -13.57
N GLU A 130 30.71 -52.26 -13.94
CA GLU A 130 31.91 -53.12 -13.95
C GLU A 130 32.51 -53.20 -12.55
#